data_AF-A0A914E8H5-F1
#
_entry.id   AF-A0A914E8H5-F1
#
_cell.length_a   1.000
_cell.length_b   1.000
_cell.length_c   1.000
_cell.angle_alpha   90.00
_cell.angle_beta   90.00
_cell.angle_gamma   90.00
#
_symmetry.space_group_name_H-M   'P 1'
#
loop_
_entity.id
_entity.type
_entity.pdbx_description
1 polymer ?
#
loop_
_entity_poly.entity_id
_entity_poly.type
_entity_poly.pdbx_seq_one_letter_code
_entity_poly.pdbx_strand_id
1 'polypeptide(L)'
;MAHLTKEFDDKCSLNVPQKIAVKEPGQICHRTAMQWDPKFRASSAIFKYLWCRCATLYFDWASHVHEIKELNEQDKEILLVGRCIPITWLTFGYKSVERNFNGIVCSGGNYFPGDKSEWAYMDKDIFLICGEPVKIMMNDFIPPAIEMKVTETEYILLRRVTEKEDNNMSLMSLFNIAQMRGTLPYDIHIRRYNATGAKIKEFKE
;
A
#
# COMPACT_ATOMS: atom_id res chain seq x y z
N MET A 1 7.71 -5.35 21.61
CA MET A 1 7.86 -5.59 20.16
C MET A 1 7.62 -7.05 19.79
N ALA A 2 8.36 -8.03 20.34
CA ALA A 2 8.24 -9.46 19.97
C ALA A 2 6.86 -10.13 20.20
N HIS A 3 6.06 -9.66 21.16
CA HIS A 3 4.71 -10.19 21.39
C HIS A 3 3.68 -9.65 20.38
N LEU A 4 3.87 -8.41 19.90
CA LEU A 4 2.99 -7.80 18.90
C LEU A 4 3.19 -8.47 17.52
N THR A 5 4.44 -8.78 17.16
CA THR A 5 4.76 -9.41 15.87
C THR A 5 4.11 -10.79 15.73
N LYS A 6 4.11 -11.62 16.78
CA LYS A 6 3.51 -12.96 16.74
C LYS A 6 1.98 -12.92 16.59
N GLU A 7 1.32 -12.02 17.31
CA GLU A 7 -0.14 -11.85 17.22
C GLU A 7 -0.58 -11.32 15.84
N PHE A 8 0.24 -10.50 15.20
CA PHE A 8 -0.02 -10.02 13.84
C PHE A 8 0.32 -11.04 12.76
N ASP A 9 1.35 -11.86 12.96
CA ASP A 9 1.76 -12.89 12.02
C ASP A 9 0.70 -13.97 11.81
N ASP A 10 -0.04 -14.33 12.87
CA ASP A 10 -1.14 -15.30 12.81
C ASP A 10 -2.41 -14.72 12.17
N LYS A 11 -2.49 -13.40 12.00
CA LYS A 11 -3.68 -12.69 11.48
C LYS A 11 -3.59 -12.27 10.03
N CYS A 12 -2.44 -12.49 9.38
CA CYS A 12 -2.24 -12.12 7.98
C CYS A 12 -1.27 -13.01 7.20
N SER A 13 -1.53 -13.19 5.91
CA SER A 13 -0.77 -14.04 5.01
C SER A 13 -0.33 -13.31 3.75
N LEU A 14 0.95 -13.45 3.40
CA LEU A 14 1.50 -13.04 2.10
C LEU A 14 1.45 -14.16 1.05
N ASN A 15 1.01 -15.36 1.44
CA ASN A 15 1.01 -16.56 0.60
C ASN A 15 -0.36 -16.85 -0.03
N VAL A 16 -1.21 -15.81 -0.11
CA VAL A 16 -2.51 -15.91 -0.80
C VAL A 16 -2.28 -15.67 -2.29
N PRO A 17 -2.70 -16.57 -3.19
CA PRO A 17 -2.64 -16.32 -4.63
C PRO A 17 -3.44 -15.06 -5.01
N GLN A 18 -2.90 -14.21 -5.90
CA GLN A 18 -3.55 -12.96 -6.31
C GLN A 18 -5.01 -13.14 -6.74
N LYS A 19 -5.30 -14.17 -7.55
CA LYS A 19 -6.65 -14.48 -8.01
C LYS A 19 -7.63 -14.77 -6.88
N ILE A 20 -7.13 -15.34 -5.78
CA ILE A 20 -7.92 -15.58 -4.57
C ILE A 20 -8.02 -14.28 -3.77
N ALA A 21 -6.91 -13.56 -3.58
CA ALA A 21 -6.86 -12.30 -2.85
C ALA A 21 -7.85 -11.24 -3.37
N VAL A 22 -8.01 -11.14 -4.70
CA VAL A 22 -8.95 -10.22 -5.34
C VAL A 22 -10.42 -10.61 -5.08
N LYS A 23 -10.73 -11.92 -5.06
CA LYS A 23 -12.10 -12.44 -4.90
C LYS A 23 -12.52 -12.56 -3.45
N GLU A 24 -11.57 -12.92 -2.59
CA GLU A 24 -11.75 -13.20 -1.17
C GLU A 24 -10.69 -12.47 -0.34
N PRO A 25 -10.79 -11.13 -0.20
CA PRO A 25 -9.77 -10.34 0.49
C PRO A 25 -9.51 -10.77 1.94
N GLY A 26 -10.54 -11.36 2.59
CA GLY A 26 -10.44 -11.88 3.96
C GLY A 26 -9.43 -13.01 4.14
N GLN A 27 -8.98 -13.66 3.06
CA GLN A 27 -7.90 -14.66 3.11
C GLN A 27 -6.53 -14.03 3.37
N ILE A 28 -6.36 -12.74 3.05
CA ILE A 28 -5.10 -12.00 3.22
C ILE A 28 -4.94 -11.57 4.68
N CYS A 29 -5.99 -10.99 5.26
CA CYS A 29 -6.00 -10.50 6.64
C CYS A 29 -7.42 -10.50 7.17
N HIS A 30 -7.56 -10.78 8.48
CA HIS A 30 -8.85 -10.64 9.15
C HIS A 30 -9.36 -9.19 9.11
N ARG A 31 -10.65 -9.03 8.81
CA ARG A 31 -11.33 -7.73 8.83
C ARG A 31 -11.44 -7.24 10.27
N THR A 32 -10.78 -6.13 10.54
CA THR A 32 -10.78 -5.48 11.85
C THR A 32 -10.80 -3.97 11.63
N ALA A 33 -11.34 -3.23 12.59
CA ALA A 33 -11.45 -1.78 12.48
C ALA A 33 -10.10 -1.13 12.14
N MET A 34 -10.11 -0.20 11.19
CA MET A 34 -8.91 0.54 10.83
C MET A 34 -8.56 1.54 11.91
N GLN A 35 -7.34 1.44 12.44
CA GLN A 35 -6.79 2.40 13.38
C GLN A 35 -5.89 3.36 12.60
N TRP A 36 -6.29 4.62 12.58
CA TRP A 36 -5.60 5.69 11.86
C TRP A 36 -4.95 6.71 12.80
N ASP A 37 -5.28 6.68 14.08
CA ASP A 37 -4.69 7.58 15.06
C ASP A 37 -3.22 7.18 15.30
N PRO A 38 -2.27 8.12 15.13
CA PRO A 38 -0.85 7.82 15.17
C PRO A 38 -0.42 7.46 16.60
N LYS A 39 0.15 6.27 16.76
CA LYS A 39 0.61 5.72 18.04
C LYS A 39 2.05 5.22 17.98
N PHE A 40 2.44 4.64 16.85
CA PHE A 40 3.73 3.97 16.69
C PHE A 40 4.42 4.45 15.43
N ARG A 41 5.72 4.76 15.51
CA ARG A 41 6.50 5.03 14.30
C ARG A 41 6.54 3.77 13.45
N ALA A 42 6.40 3.95 12.14
CA ALA A 42 6.49 2.84 11.21
C ALA A 42 7.83 2.11 11.38
N SER A 43 7.78 0.78 11.35
CA SER A 43 8.95 -0.10 11.43
C SER A 43 8.78 -1.30 10.52
N SER A 44 9.89 -1.92 10.14
CA SER A 44 9.91 -3.12 9.30
C SER A 44 9.21 -4.30 9.97
N ALA A 45 9.30 -4.40 11.31
CA ALA A 45 8.73 -5.49 12.12
C ALA A 45 7.21 -5.68 11.94
N ILE A 46 6.49 -4.63 11.55
CA ILE A 46 5.03 -4.65 11.39
C ILE A 46 4.59 -4.46 9.94
N PHE A 47 5.56 -4.36 9.02
CA PHE A 47 5.29 -3.98 7.63
C PHE A 47 4.42 -5.00 6.90
N LYS A 48 4.66 -6.30 7.14
CA LYS A 48 3.81 -7.39 6.66
C LYS A 48 2.35 -7.16 7.02
N TYR A 49 2.08 -6.87 8.29
CA TYR A 49 0.72 -6.65 8.78
C TYR A 49 0.10 -5.39 8.20
N LEU A 50 0.85 -4.27 8.16
CA LEU A 50 0.41 -3.02 7.54
C LEU A 50 0.01 -3.27 6.07
N TRP A 51 0.86 -3.96 5.31
CA TRP A 51 0.62 -4.28 3.90
C TRP A 51 -0.63 -5.16 3.72
N CYS A 52 -0.71 -6.31 4.41
CA CYS A 52 -1.84 -7.23 4.30
C CYS A 52 -3.17 -6.56 4.63
N ARG A 53 -3.21 -5.70 5.66
CA ARG A 53 -4.40 -4.92 6.01
C ARG A 53 -4.80 -3.94 4.91
N CYS A 54 -3.84 -3.22 4.36
CA CYS A 54 -4.09 -2.25 3.30
C CYS A 54 -4.56 -2.92 2.01
N ALA A 55 -3.93 -4.04 1.63
CA ALA A 55 -4.36 -4.84 0.50
C ALA A 55 -5.79 -5.37 0.68
N THR A 56 -6.11 -5.88 1.88
CA THR A 56 -7.48 -6.34 2.22
C THR A 56 -8.49 -5.21 2.08
N LEU A 57 -8.22 -4.05 2.69
CA LEU A 57 -9.10 -2.87 2.60
C LEU A 57 -9.27 -2.39 1.16
N TYR A 58 -8.19 -2.42 0.38
CA TYR A 58 -8.20 -2.01 -1.01
C TYR A 58 -9.10 -2.93 -1.86
N PHE A 59 -8.91 -4.25 -1.79
CA PHE A 59 -9.71 -5.20 -2.56
C PHE A 59 -11.17 -5.23 -2.09
N ASP A 60 -11.43 -5.10 -0.78
CA ASP A 60 -12.79 -4.94 -0.25
C ASP A 60 -13.46 -3.68 -0.82
N TRP A 61 -12.76 -2.54 -0.88
CA TRP A 61 -13.32 -1.34 -1.51
C TRP A 61 -13.61 -1.58 -3.00
N ALA A 62 -12.65 -2.17 -3.72
CA ALA A 62 -12.77 -2.39 -5.15
C ALA A 62 -13.92 -3.33 -5.51
N SER A 63 -14.23 -4.33 -4.66
CA SER A 63 -15.37 -5.24 -4.88
C SER A 63 -16.73 -4.54 -4.81
N HIS A 64 -16.80 -3.31 -4.28
CA HIS A 64 -18.03 -2.51 -4.23
C HIS A 64 -18.15 -1.51 -5.39
N VAL A 65 -17.11 -1.34 -6.20
CA VAL A 65 -17.14 -0.45 -7.38
C VAL A 65 -17.82 -1.17 -8.54
N HIS A 66 -18.92 -0.63 -9.05
CA HIS A 66 -19.77 -1.32 -10.02
C HIS A 66 -19.03 -1.57 -11.35
N GLU A 67 -18.32 -0.57 -11.86
CA GLU A 67 -17.69 -0.64 -13.18
C GLU A 67 -16.51 -1.61 -13.17
N ILE A 68 -15.89 -1.84 -12.01
CA ILE A 68 -14.88 -2.90 -11.86
C ILE A 68 -15.53 -4.28 -12.03
N LYS A 69 -16.79 -4.47 -11.60
CA LYS A 69 -17.50 -5.75 -11.76
C LYS A 69 -17.76 -6.10 -13.23
N GLU A 70 -17.88 -5.08 -14.09
CA GLU A 70 -18.17 -5.21 -15.52
C GLU A 70 -16.95 -5.63 -16.35
N LEU A 71 -15.74 -5.42 -15.82
CA LEU A 71 -14.51 -5.86 -16.48
C LEU A 71 -14.43 -7.39 -16.54
N ASN A 72 -13.74 -7.91 -17.57
CA ASN A 72 -13.40 -9.33 -17.58
C ASN A 72 -12.36 -9.65 -16.48
N GLU A 73 -12.21 -10.93 -16.14
CA GLU A 73 -11.35 -11.34 -15.01
C GLU A 73 -9.88 -10.97 -15.20
N GLN A 74 -9.39 -10.96 -16.44
CA GLN A 74 -8.00 -10.58 -16.75
C GLN A 74 -7.78 -9.07 -16.54
N ASP A 75 -8.69 -8.23 -17.02
CA ASP A 75 -8.59 -6.77 -16.89
C ASP A 75 -8.79 -6.33 -15.44
N LYS A 76 -9.72 -6.96 -14.71
CA LYS A 76 -9.85 -6.79 -13.25
C LYS A 76 -8.54 -7.08 -12.55
N GLU A 77 -7.94 -8.23 -12.87
CA GLU A 77 -6.71 -8.67 -12.26
C GLU A 77 -5.58 -7.66 -12.50
N ILE A 78 -5.42 -7.18 -13.74
CA ILE A 78 -4.41 -6.17 -14.10
C ILE A 78 -4.65 -4.85 -13.37
N LEU A 79 -5.90 -4.37 -13.39
CA LEU A 79 -6.26 -3.07 -12.84
C LEU A 79 -6.07 -3.03 -11.32
N LEU A 80 -6.66 -4.00 -10.62
CA LEU A 80 -6.65 -3.98 -9.15
C LEU A 80 -5.24 -4.06 -8.59
N VAL A 81 -4.41 -4.84 -9.25
CA VAL A 81 -3.03 -5.04 -8.85
C VAL A 81 -2.14 -3.84 -9.11
N GLY A 82 -2.24 -3.22 -10.30
CA GLY A 82 -1.48 -2.02 -10.60
C GLY A 82 -1.84 -0.84 -9.68
N ARG A 83 -3.01 -0.87 -9.06
CA ARG A 83 -3.58 0.25 -8.29
C ARG A 83 -3.54 0.09 -6.78
N CYS A 84 -3.26 -1.10 -6.27
CA CYS A 84 -3.27 -1.36 -4.84
C CYS A 84 -2.34 -0.40 -4.06
N ILE A 85 -1.09 -0.23 -4.50
CA ILE A 85 -0.13 0.66 -3.80
C ILE A 85 -0.47 2.15 -3.99
N PRO A 86 -0.66 2.68 -5.21
CA PRO A 86 -1.01 4.09 -5.39
C PRO A 86 -2.24 4.51 -4.59
N ILE A 87 -3.29 3.69 -4.62
CA ILE A 87 -4.53 3.96 -3.88
C ILE A 87 -4.30 3.83 -2.37
N THR A 88 -3.44 2.92 -1.92
CA THR A 88 -3.07 2.83 -0.50
C THR A 88 -2.36 4.11 -0.03
N TRP A 89 -1.37 4.61 -0.77
CA TRP A 89 -0.69 5.86 -0.43
C TRP A 89 -1.61 7.07 -0.47
N LEU A 90 -2.49 7.15 -1.47
CA LEU A 90 -3.49 8.21 -1.54
C LEU A 90 -4.42 8.18 -0.32
N THR A 91 -4.80 6.98 0.14
CA THR A 91 -5.58 6.79 1.37
C THR A 91 -4.81 7.27 2.59
N PHE A 92 -3.52 6.97 2.71
CA PHE A 92 -2.67 7.45 3.81
C PHE A 92 -2.56 8.97 3.80
N GLY A 93 -2.31 9.58 2.64
CA GLY A 93 -2.25 11.03 2.49
C GLY A 93 -3.55 11.69 2.93
N TYR A 94 -4.69 11.25 2.38
CA TYR A 94 -5.99 11.81 2.74
C TYR A 94 -6.30 11.65 4.23
N LYS A 95 -6.05 10.47 4.81
CA LYS A 95 -6.29 10.24 6.24
C LYS A 95 -5.39 11.07 7.15
N SER A 96 -4.24 11.53 6.65
CA SER A 96 -3.36 12.46 7.34
C SER A 96 -3.91 13.89 7.31
N VAL A 97 -4.43 14.32 6.16
CA VAL A 97 -5.11 15.62 6.00
C VAL A 97 -6.38 15.69 6.85
N GLU A 98 -7.24 14.67 6.77
CA GLU A 98 -8.49 14.55 7.56
C GLU A 98 -8.23 14.70 9.07
N ARG A 99 -7.07 14.22 9.54
CA ARG A 99 -6.65 14.26 10.96
C ARG A 99 -5.84 15.48 11.33
N ASN A 100 -5.52 16.34 10.37
CA ASN A 100 -4.59 17.45 10.57
C ASN A 100 -3.27 16.99 11.23
N PHE A 101 -2.73 15.85 10.79
CA PHE A 101 -1.51 15.27 11.34
C PHE A 101 -0.27 15.77 10.59
N ASN A 102 0.76 16.20 11.33
CA ASN A 102 2.05 16.56 10.74
C ASN A 102 2.88 15.30 10.44
N GLY A 103 2.59 14.68 9.29
CA GLY A 103 3.22 13.46 8.83
C GLY A 103 2.25 12.62 8.01
N ILE A 104 2.57 11.33 7.86
CA ILE A 104 1.72 10.37 7.16
C ILE A 104 1.22 9.32 8.15
N VAL A 105 -0.10 9.25 8.35
CA VAL A 105 -0.72 8.14 9.08
C VAL A 105 -0.91 6.92 8.18
N CYS A 106 -0.67 5.75 8.75
CA CYS A 106 -0.82 4.45 8.12
C CYS A 106 -1.75 3.56 8.94
N SER A 107 -2.08 2.39 8.42
CA SER A 107 -2.96 1.45 9.11
C SER A 107 -2.35 0.92 10.41
N GLY A 108 -3.21 0.60 11.38
CA GLY A 108 -2.78 0.01 12.66
C GLY A 108 -2.14 1.02 13.62
N GLY A 109 -2.39 2.32 13.44
CA GLY A 109 -1.82 3.39 14.25
C GLY A 109 -0.35 3.70 13.95
N ASN A 110 0.13 3.26 12.79
CA ASN A 110 1.51 3.51 12.36
C ASN A 110 1.65 4.86 11.68
N TYR A 111 2.82 5.48 11.75
CA TYR A 111 3.02 6.75 11.06
C TYR A 111 4.48 7.01 10.65
N PHE A 112 4.64 7.88 9.65
CA PHE A 112 5.89 8.56 9.33
C PHE A 112 5.81 10.01 9.82
N PRO A 113 6.79 10.51 10.59
CA PRO A 113 6.76 11.87 11.10
C PRO A 113 6.95 12.89 9.97
N GLY A 114 6.30 14.05 10.08
CA GLY A 114 6.45 15.14 9.12
C GLY A 114 7.75 15.93 9.28
N ASP A 115 8.31 15.98 10.49
CA ASP A 115 9.63 16.58 10.71
C ASP A 115 10.73 15.69 10.12
N LYS A 116 11.46 16.25 9.14
CA LYS A 116 12.57 15.57 8.46
C LYS A 116 13.73 15.26 9.41
N SER A 117 13.89 16.01 10.50
CA SER A 117 14.91 15.72 11.52
C SER A 117 14.64 14.38 12.22
N GLU A 118 13.37 13.98 12.31
CA GLU A 118 12.95 12.73 12.93
C GLU A 118 13.22 11.50 12.05
N TRP A 119 13.47 11.68 10.75
CA TRP A 119 13.68 10.59 9.79
C TRP A 119 14.98 9.82 10.05
N ALA A 120 15.99 10.46 10.63
CA ALA A 120 17.23 9.81 11.03
C ALA A 120 17.05 8.73 12.11
N TYR A 121 15.94 8.79 12.86
CA TYR A 121 15.60 7.84 13.92
C TYR A 121 14.56 6.81 13.50
N MET A 122 14.12 6.85 12.24
CA MET A 122 13.24 5.82 11.69
C MET A 122 14.02 4.51 11.52
N ASP A 123 13.28 3.41 11.57
CA ASP A 123 13.81 2.12 11.15
C ASP A 123 14.34 2.24 9.70
N LYS A 124 15.58 1.82 9.49
CA LYS A 124 16.29 2.02 8.22
C LYS A 124 15.69 1.21 7.09
N ASP A 125 15.19 0.00 7.39
CA ASP A 125 14.63 -0.89 6.37
C ASP A 125 13.30 -0.32 5.89
N ILE A 126 12.41 0.08 6.81
CA ILE A 126 11.14 0.70 6.40
C ILE A 126 11.34 2.02 5.66
N PHE A 127 12.34 2.82 6.05
CA PHE A 127 12.61 4.08 5.37
C PHE A 127 13.29 3.88 4.01
N LEU A 128 14.10 2.83 3.84
CA LEU A 128 14.63 2.43 2.54
C LEU A 128 13.51 2.02 1.57
N ILE A 129 12.48 1.35 2.08
CA ILE A 129 11.33 0.84 1.32
C ILE A 129 10.34 1.98 0.99
N CYS A 130 9.96 2.78 1.99
CA CYS A 130 8.85 3.73 1.89
C CYS A 130 9.30 5.19 1.81
N GLY A 131 10.58 5.50 2.01
CA GLY A 131 11.06 6.87 2.16
C GLY A 131 10.79 7.76 0.96
N GLU A 132 10.89 7.24 -0.26
CA GLU A 132 10.61 8.02 -1.47
C GLU A 132 9.11 8.33 -1.63
N PRO A 133 8.19 7.34 -1.56
CA PRO A 133 6.76 7.63 -1.45
C PRO A 133 6.41 8.61 -0.33
N VAL A 134 7.03 8.49 0.86
CA VAL A 134 6.80 9.41 1.98
C VAL A 134 7.17 10.85 1.59
N LYS A 135 8.32 11.07 0.95
CA LYS A 135 8.72 12.40 0.49
C LYS A 135 7.75 12.97 -0.54
N ILE A 136 7.37 12.17 -1.54
CA ILE A 136 6.42 12.60 -2.58
C ILE A 136 5.10 13.02 -1.93
N MET A 137 4.55 12.20 -1.04
CA MET A 137 3.30 12.51 -0.35
C MET A 137 3.41 13.78 0.50
N MET A 138 4.50 13.95 1.25
CA MET A 138 4.72 15.11 2.12
C MET A 138 5.00 16.41 1.36
N ASN A 139 5.63 16.34 0.19
CA ASN A 139 5.98 17.53 -0.59
C ASN A 139 4.90 17.89 -1.62
N ASP A 140 4.31 16.88 -2.27
CA ASP A 140 3.55 17.09 -3.53
C ASP A 140 2.05 16.79 -3.39
N PHE A 141 1.63 16.07 -2.34
CA PHE A 141 0.21 15.74 -2.13
C PHE A 141 -0.41 16.43 -0.92
N ILE A 142 0.17 16.25 0.27
CA ILE A 142 -0.41 16.72 1.54
C ILE A 142 -0.55 18.25 1.57
N PRO A 143 0.47 19.06 1.22
CA PRO A 143 0.32 20.52 1.28
C PRO A 143 -0.76 21.05 0.34
N PRO A 144 -0.82 20.65 -0.96
CA PRO A 144 -1.92 21.05 -1.84
C PRO A 144 -3.29 20.60 -1.33
N ALA A 145 -3.40 19.38 -0.80
CA ALA A 145 -4.66 18.86 -0.28
C ALA A 145 -5.19 19.64 0.94
N ILE A 146 -4.28 20.11 1.81
CA ILE A 146 -4.62 21.01 2.93
C ILE A 146 -5.05 22.38 2.41
N GLU A 147 -4.29 22.97 1.48
CA GLU A 147 -4.57 24.28 0.89
C GLU A 147 -5.95 24.31 0.21
N MET A 148 -6.24 23.28 -0.58
CA MET A 148 -7.50 23.12 -1.30
C MET A 148 -8.66 22.69 -0.41
N LYS A 149 -8.40 22.32 0.86
CA LYS A 149 -9.41 21.78 1.80
C LYS A 149 -10.17 20.58 1.21
N VAL A 150 -9.43 19.63 0.63
CA VAL A 150 -10.00 18.46 -0.04
C VAL A 150 -11.00 17.75 0.85
N THR A 151 -12.23 17.67 0.37
CA THR A 151 -13.34 16.99 1.04
C THR A 151 -13.26 15.47 0.85
N GLU A 152 -14.02 14.71 1.64
CA GLU A 152 -14.14 13.26 1.44
C GLU A 152 -14.63 12.91 0.03
N THR A 153 -15.61 13.65 -0.48
CA THR A 153 -16.14 13.46 -1.84
C THR A 153 -15.05 13.65 -2.91
N GLU A 154 -14.27 14.73 -2.81
CA GLU A 154 -13.19 15.02 -3.77
C GLU A 154 -12.07 13.99 -3.68
N TYR A 155 -11.75 13.51 -2.49
CA TYR A 155 -10.82 12.40 -2.32
C TYR A 155 -11.34 11.10 -2.95
N ILE A 156 -12.61 10.75 -2.75
CA ILE A 156 -13.23 9.57 -3.37
C ILE A 156 -13.15 9.67 -4.91
N LEU A 157 -13.42 10.85 -5.46
CA LEU A 157 -13.28 11.11 -6.90
C LEU A 157 -11.82 11.02 -7.36
N LEU A 158 -10.88 11.62 -6.64
CA LEU A 158 -9.45 11.54 -6.96
C LEU A 158 -8.96 10.10 -6.96
N ARG A 159 -9.34 9.32 -5.94
CA ARG A 159 -9.05 7.88 -5.84
C ARG A 159 -9.57 7.10 -7.05
N ARG A 160 -10.71 7.51 -7.61
CA ARG A 160 -11.29 6.94 -8.83
C ARG A 160 -10.51 7.36 -10.08
N VAL A 161 -9.97 8.58 -10.14
CA VAL A 161 -9.17 9.07 -11.28
C VAL A 161 -7.76 8.48 -11.30
N THR A 162 -7.12 8.30 -10.14
CA THR A 162 -5.79 7.68 -9.98
C THR A 162 -5.77 6.20 -10.41
N GLU A 163 -6.93 5.64 -10.75
CA GLU A 163 -7.10 4.32 -11.39
C GLU A 163 -6.54 4.25 -12.83
N LYS A 164 -6.00 5.34 -13.40
CA LYS A 164 -5.64 5.43 -14.82
C LYS A 164 -4.15 5.59 -15.23
N GLU A 165 -3.14 5.72 -14.34
CA GLU A 165 -1.70 5.84 -14.75
C GLU A 165 -0.66 4.86 -14.12
N ASP A 166 0.16 4.18 -14.93
CA ASP A 166 1.06 3.08 -14.52
C ASP A 166 2.42 3.51 -13.93
N ASN A 167 2.93 2.83 -12.88
CA ASN A 167 4.31 3.03 -12.36
C ASN A 167 4.94 1.79 -11.67
N ASN A 168 5.01 0.63 -12.34
CA ASN A 168 5.37 -0.66 -11.71
C ASN A 168 6.86 -0.94 -11.43
N MET A 169 7.82 -0.22 -12.02
CA MET A 169 9.26 -0.57 -11.88
C MET A 169 9.86 -0.22 -10.51
N SER A 170 9.43 0.87 -9.87
CA SER A 170 9.93 1.26 -8.54
C SER A 170 9.41 0.35 -7.41
N LEU A 171 8.31 -0.35 -7.65
CA LEU A 171 7.64 -1.26 -6.71
C LEU A 171 8.36 -2.61 -6.55
N MET A 172 9.01 -3.09 -7.61
CA MET A 172 9.77 -4.33 -7.63
C MET A 172 10.92 -4.35 -6.60
N SER A 173 11.63 -3.24 -6.51
CA SER A 173 12.72 -3.05 -5.55
C SER A 173 12.20 -3.00 -4.12
N LEU A 174 11.00 -2.44 -3.91
CA LEU A 174 10.38 -2.20 -2.61
C LEU A 174 10.07 -3.51 -1.86
N PHE A 175 9.51 -4.52 -2.55
CA PHE A 175 9.17 -5.81 -1.95
C PHE A 175 10.37 -6.71 -1.68
N ASN A 176 11.37 -6.67 -2.56
CA ASN A 176 12.62 -7.42 -2.38
C ASN A 176 13.44 -6.88 -1.19
N ILE A 177 13.52 -5.55 -1.02
CA ILE A 177 14.20 -4.91 0.11
C ILE A 177 13.47 -5.21 1.44
N ALA A 178 12.14 -5.25 1.41
CA ALA A 178 11.30 -5.57 2.58
C ALA A 178 11.36 -7.02 3.04
N GLN A 179 12.13 -7.88 2.38
CA GLN A 179 12.12 -9.34 2.56
C GLN A 179 10.72 -9.96 2.50
N MET A 180 9.76 -9.31 1.82
CA MET A 180 8.40 -9.81 1.68
C MET A 180 8.34 -10.89 0.61
N ARG A 181 8.86 -12.08 0.98
CA ARG A 181 8.93 -13.29 0.14
C ARG A 181 7.61 -14.05 0.22
N GLY A 182 6.60 -13.56 -0.49
CA GLY A 182 5.29 -14.20 -0.60
C GLY A 182 4.72 -14.11 -2.02
N THR A 183 3.83 -15.05 -2.36
CA THR A 183 3.18 -15.10 -3.68
C THR A 183 2.36 -13.85 -3.94
N LEU A 184 1.78 -13.22 -2.91
CA LEU A 184 0.92 -12.06 -3.07
C LEU A 184 1.70 -10.81 -3.52
N PRO A 185 2.78 -10.35 -2.83
CA PRO A 185 3.68 -9.33 -3.37
C PRO A 185 4.24 -9.68 -4.76
N TYR A 186 4.58 -10.96 -4.97
CA TYR A 186 5.17 -11.42 -6.22
C TYR A 186 4.18 -11.36 -7.39
N ASP A 187 2.99 -11.92 -7.25
CA ASP A 187 1.99 -11.97 -8.32
C ASP A 187 1.48 -10.56 -8.64
N ILE A 188 1.20 -9.76 -7.60
CA ILE A 188 0.75 -8.37 -7.78
C ILE A 188 1.82 -7.54 -8.53
N HIS A 189 3.10 -7.65 -8.17
CA HIS A 189 4.07 -6.68 -8.69
C HIS A 189 5.03 -7.24 -9.77
N ILE A 190 5.27 -8.55 -9.82
CA ILE A 190 6.30 -9.19 -10.68
C ILE A 190 5.74 -9.84 -11.96
N ARG A 191 4.57 -10.49 -11.94
CA ARG A 191 4.06 -11.24 -13.12
C ARG A 191 3.73 -10.36 -14.34
N ARG A 192 3.63 -9.05 -14.16
CA ARG A 192 3.50 -8.08 -15.27
C ARG A 192 4.72 -8.08 -16.19
N TYR A 193 5.94 -8.25 -15.68
CA TYR A 193 7.16 -8.15 -16.50
C TYR A 193 7.26 -9.26 -17.55
N ASN A 194 6.80 -10.47 -17.18
CA ASN A 194 6.83 -11.64 -18.05
C ASN A 194 5.63 -11.71 -19.01
N ALA A 195 4.48 -11.15 -18.64
CA ALA A 195 3.30 -11.12 -19.50
C ALA A 195 3.38 -10.05 -20.62
N THR A 196 4.16 -8.97 -20.42
CA THR A 196 4.38 -7.93 -21.44
C THR A 196 5.66 -8.11 -22.29
N GLY A 197 6.33 -9.28 -22.20
CA GLY A 197 7.42 -9.63 -23.11
C GLY A 197 8.79 -8.94 -22.88
N ALA A 198 9.02 -8.31 -21.72
CA ALA A 198 10.33 -7.74 -21.42
C ALA A 198 11.26 -8.83 -20.85
N LYS A 199 12.10 -9.42 -21.71
CA LYS A 199 13.13 -10.39 -21.30
C LYS A 199 14.07 -9.76 -20.28
N ILE A 200 14.12 -10.30 -19.06
CA ILE A 200 15.22 -10.08 -18.12
C ILE A 200 16.46 -10.72 -18.75
N LYS A 201 17.48 -9.92 -19.08
CA LYS A 201 18.83 -10.48 -19.25
C LYS A 201 19.27 -10.95 -17.87
N GLU A 202 19.38 -12.27 -17.72
CA GLU A 202 20.02 -12.89 -16.56
C GLU A 202 21.38 -12.24 -16.35
N PHE A 203 21.59 -11.63 -15.19
CA PHE A 203 22.94 -11.41 -14.67
C PHE A 203 23.48 -12.79 -14.33
N LYS A 204 24.29 -13.35 -15.23
CA LYS A 204 25.22 -14.42 -14.88
C LYS A 204 26.36 -13.81 -14.08
N GLU A 205 26.73 -14.55 -13.04
CA GLU A 205 27.77 -14.28 -12.03
C GLU A 205 29.07 -13.71 -12.60
#